data_AF-A0A949XXF4-F1
#
_entry.id   AF-A0A949XXF4-F1
#
_cell.length_a   1.000
_cell.length_b   1.000
_cell.length_c   1.000
_cell.angle_alpha   90.00
_cell.angle_beta   90.00
_cell.angle_gamma   90.00
#
_symmetry.space_group_name_H-M   'P 1'
#
loop_
_entity.id
_entity.type
_entity.pdbx_description
1 polymer ?
#
loop_
_entity_poly.entity_id
_entity_poly.type
_entity_poly.pdbx_seq_one_letter_code
_entity_poly.pdbx_strand_id
1 'polypeptide(L)'
;MSSGPEVLILGAVHGDETCGFLAIGALLARFADRSLTLWRGRLTLAIGNEEALRRRVRKVEVDLNRCFIDGPDGTLDSYERRRAEDLKPL
;
A
#
# COMPACT_ATOMS: atom_id res chain seq x y z
N MET A 1 -1.57 23.05 19.65
CA MET A 1 -0.81 22.74 18.42
C MET A 1 -1.68 21.84 17.57
N SER A 2 -2.07 22.23 16.36
CA SER A 2 -2.83 21.32 15.47
C SER A 2 -1.97 20.10 15.12
N SER A 3 -2.58 18.92 15.04
CA SER A 3 -1.93 17.75 14.44
C SER A 3 -1.47 18.13 13.02
N GLY A 4 -0.28 17.69 12.62
CA GLY A 4 0.15 17.80 11.23
C GLY A 4 -0.70 16.90 10.32
N PRO A 5 -0.53 16.96 8.99
CA PRO A 5 -1.29 16.13 8.06
C PRO A 5 -1.06 14.63 8.32
N GLU A 6 -2.06 13.82 7.97
CA GLU A 6 -1.96 12.37 7.92
C GLU A 6 -1.83 11.93 6.46
N VAL A 7 -0.80 11.14 6.15
CA VAL A 7 -0.48 10.70 4.78
C VAL A 7 -0.28 9.18 4.77
N LEU A 8 -1.00 8.50 3.89
CA LEU A 8 -0.76 7.09 3.55
C LEU A 8 -0.06 7.03 2.19
N ILE A 9 1.07 6.32 2.14
CA ILE A 9 1.71 5.92 0.88
C ILE A 9 1.51 4.42 0.72
N LEU A 10 0.72 4.06 -0.28
CA LEU A 10 0.45 2.67 -0.66
C LEU A 10 1.24 2.33 -1.93
N GLY A 11 2.27 1.48 -1.80
CA GLY A 11 3.08 1.00 -2.92
C GLY A 11 2.64 -0.38 -3.41
N ALA A 12 2.93 -0.71 -4.68
CA ALA A 12 2.65 -2.02 -5.28
C ALA A 12 1.18 -2.45 -5.14
N VAL A 13 0.23 -1.56 -5.46
CA VAL A 13 -1.20 -1.95 -5.61
C VAL A 13 -1.33 -2.99 -6.73
N HIS A 14 -0.57 -2.80 -7.81
CA HIS A 14 -0.26 -3.85 -8.77
C HIS A 14 1.16 -4.36 -8.51
N GLY A 15 1.34 -5.68 -8.56
CA GLY A 15 2.59 -6.32 -8.15
C GLY A 15 3.76 -6.12 -9.12
N ASP A 16 3.49 -5.79 -10.38
CA ASP A 16 4.48 -5.47 -11.40
C ASP A 16 4.93 -3.99 -11.37
N GLU A 17 4.24 -3.14 -10.59
CA GLU A 17 4.56 -1.72 -10.42
C GLU A 17 5.51 -1.49 -9.21
N THR A 18 6.78 -1.83 -9.38
CA THR A 18 7.75 -1.89 -8.26
C THR A 18 8.25 -0.53 -7.74
N CYS A 19 8.02 0.56 -8.48
CA CYS A 19 8.50 1.90 -8.13
C CYS A 19 8.07 2.32 -6.70
N GLY A 20 6.78 2.15 -6.37
CA GLY A 20 6.26 2.52 -5.05
C GLY A 20 6.84 1.69 -3.90
N PHE A 21 7.04 0.39 -4.12
CA PHE A 21 7.70 -0.49 -3.15
C PHE A 21 9.14 -0.05 -2.88
N LEU A 22 9.91 0.25 -3.92
CA LEU A 22 11.29 0.73 -3.80
C LEU A 22 11.36 2.08 -3.08
N ALA A 23 10.43 3.00 -3.38
CA ALA A 23 10.36 4.30 -2.71
C ALA A 23 10.06 4.16 -1.20
N ILE A 24 9.14 3.25 -0.82
CA ILE A 24 8.87 2.93 0.58
C ILE A 24 10.14 2.40 1.27
N GLY A 25 10.86 1.48 0.63
CA GLY A 25 12.13 0.97 1.15
C GLY A 25 13.16 2.08 1.37
N ALA A 26 13.28 3.01 0.43
CA ALA A 26 14.17 4.16 0.55
C ALA A 26 13.77 5.10 1.68
N LEU A 27 12.46 5.37 1.87
CA LEU A 27 11.98 6.18 2.99
C LEU A 27 12.29 5.52 4.34
N LEU A 28 12.04 4.20 4.47
CA LEU A 28 12.35 3.45 5.68
C LEU A 28 13.84 3.52 6.03
N ALA A 29 14.73 3.36 5.04
CA ALA A 29 16.17 3.48 5.24
C ALA A 29 16.56 4.87 5.77
N ARG A 30 15.98 5.93 5.20
CA ARG A 30 16.24 7.32 5.59
C ARG A 30 15.67 7.69 6.97
N PHE A 31 14.57 7.07 7.39
CA PHE A 31 14.09 7.21 8.76
C PHE A 31 14.99 6.46 9.74
N ALA A 32 15.44 5.26 9.38
CA ALA A 32 16.30 4.43 10.23
C ALA A 32 17.68 5.08 10.48
N ASP A 33 18.27 5.69 9.45
CA ASP A 33 19.56 6.40 9.57
C ASP A 33 19.44 7.85 10.06
N ARG A 34 18.22 8.32 10.32
CA ARG A 34 17.89 9.69 10.75
C ARG A 34 18.28 10.80 9.77
N SER A 35 18.51 10.47 8.49
CA SER A 35 18.66 11.46 7.41
C SER A 35 17.32 12.09 6.97
N LEU A 36 16.20 11.53 7.46
CA LEU A 36 14.86 12.08 7.32
C LEU A 36 14.13 12.06 8.68
N THR A 37 13.49 13.18 9.01
CA THR A 37 12.72 13.35 10.26
C THR A 37 11.29 13.78 9.95
N LEU A 38 10.31 13.07 10.52
CA LEU A 38 8.91 13.49 10.47
C LEU A 38 8.64 14.50 11.59
N TRP A 39 8.65 15.79 11.26
CA TRP A 39 8.52 16.85 12.27
C TRP A 39 7.11 16.98 12.85
N ARG A 40 6.07 16.80 12.02
CA ARG A 40 4.66 16.91 12.40
C ARG A 40 3.81 16.01 11.50
N GLY A 41 2.71 15.49 12.05
CA GLY A 41 1.76 14.65 11.33
C GLY A 41 2.02 13.15 11.51
N ARG A 42 1.37 12.33 10.69
CA ARG A 42 1.53 10.87 10.66
C ARG A 42 1.78 10.42 9.23
N LEU A 43 2.77 9.54 9.05
CA LEU A 43 3.05 8.88 7.78
C LEU A 43 2.86 7.37 7.96
N THR A 44 1.91 6.80 7.23
CA THR A 44 1.73 5.36 7.11
C THR A 44 2.32 4.91 5.79
N LEU A 45 3.21 3.91 5.82
CA LEU A 45 3.79 3.28 4.64
C LEU A 45 3.27 1.85 4.55
N ALA A 46 2.66 1.47 3.43
CA ALA A 46 2.04 0.16 3.27
C ALA A 46 2.30 -0.43 1.89
N ILE A 47 2.31 -1.76 1.84
CA ILE A 47 2.37 -2.53 0.58
C ILE A 47 0.96 -3.01 0.25
N GLY A 48 0.46 -2.66 -0.94
CA GLY A 48 -0.87 -3.01 -1.42
C GLY A 48 -1.01 -4.51 -1.62
N ASN A 49 -0.50 -5.02 -2.74
CA ASN A 49 -0.64 -6.42 -3.16
C ASN A 49 0.69 -7.18 -2.98
N GLU A 50 0.97 -7.59 -1.74
CA GLU A 50 2.22 -8.27 -1.40
C GLU A 50 2.41 -9.60 -2.15
N GLU A 51 1.34 -10.34 -2.42
CA GLU A 51 1.43 -11.61 -3.16
C GLU A 51 1.69 -11.40 -4.64
N ALA A 52 0.99 -10.45 -5.29
CA ALA A 52 1.26 -10.10 -6.68
C ALA A 52 2.68 -9.53 -6.84
N LEU A 53 3.16 -8.75 -5.87
CA LEU A 53 4.53 -8.22 -5.84
C LEU A 53 5.57 -9.33 -5.79
N ARG A 54 5.40 -10.34 -4.92
CA ARG A 54 6.29 -11.52 -4.85
C ARG A 54 6.36 -12.25 -6.19
N ARG A 55 5.22 -12.35 -6.89
CA ARG A 55 5.08 -13.03 -8.18
C ARG A 55 5.48 -12.16 -9.39
N ARG A 56 5.70 -10.85 -9.20
CA ARG A 56 5.93 -9.85 -10.26
C ARG A 56 4.86 -9.88 -11.35
N VAL A 57 3.60 -9.98 -10.93
CA VAL A 57 2.44 -9.92 -11.82
C VAL A 57 1.55 -8.75 -11.42
N ARG A 58 0.74 -8.25 -12.36
CA ARG A 58 -0.22 -7.17 -12.08
C ARG A 58 -1.15 -7.48 -10.90
N LYS A 59 -1.70 -8.69 -10.86
CA LYS A 59 -2.66 -9.18 -9.87
C LYS A 59 -2.60 -10.71 -9.77
N VAL A 60 -3.10 -11.27 -8.67
CA VAL A 60 -3.23 -12.71 -8.44
C VAL A 60 -4.55 -13.23 -9.01
N GLU A 61 -5.69 -12.71 -8.52
CA GLU A 61 -7.02 -13.15 -8.93
C GLU A 61 -7.82 -12.01 -9.58
N VAL A 62 -8.02 -10.91 -8.86
CA VAL A 62 -8.78 -9.73 -9.33
C VAL A 62 -7.98 -8.44 -9.17
N ASP A 63 -8.44 -7.32 -9.73
CA ASP A 63 -7.70 -6.07 -9.61
C ASP A 63 -7.88 -5.48 -8.19
N LEU A 64 -6.81 -5.43 -7.38
CA LEU A 64 -6.86 -4.90 -6.01
C LEU A 64 -7.42 -3.48 -6.00
N ASN A 65 -7.10 -2.65 -6.99
CA ASN A 65 -7.55 -1.27 -7.07
C ASN A 65 -9.07 -1.14 -7.36
N ARG A 66 -9.76 -2.27 -7.58
CA ARG A 66 -11.22 -2.36 -7.74
C ARG A 66 -11.91 -3.00 -6.54
N CYS A 67 -11.15 -3.50 -5.56
CA CYS A 67 -11.67 -4.22 -4.40
C CYS A 67 -12.03 -3.33 -3.20
N PHE A 68 -11.68 -2.03 -3.26
CA PHE A 68 -11.96 -1.08 -2.17
C PHE A 68 -13.42 -0.59 -2.12
N ILE A 69 -14.18 -0.82 -3.20
CA ILE A 69 -15.59 -0.46 -3.34
C ILE A 69 -16.39 -1.68 -3.80
N ASP A 70 -17.70 -1.64 -3.59
CA ASP A 70 -18.59 -2.67 -4.12
C ASP A 70 -18.62 -2.58 -5.66
N GLY A 71 -18.41 -3.72 -6.32
CA GLY A 71 -18.32 -3.83 -7.77
C GLY A 71 -17.96 -5.25 -8.20
N PRO A 72 -17.80 -5.53 -9.50
CA PRO A 72 -17.56 -6.90 -9.99
C PRO A 72 -16.38 -7.59 -9.32
N ASP A 73 -15.25 -6.89 -9.14
CA ASP A 73 -14.07 -7.44 -8.45
C ASP A 73 -14.23 -7.36 -6.92
N GLY A 74 -14.87 -6.30 -6.41
CA GLY A 74 -15.07 -6.04 -4.98
C GLY A 74 -16.13 -6.92 -4.30
N THR A 75 -16.88 -7.74 -5.04
CA THR A 75 -17.81 -8.72 -4.47
C THR A 75 -17.34 -10.17 -4.61
N LEU A 76 -16.25 -10.41 -5.34
CA LEU A 76 -15.66 -11.75 -5.49
C LEU A 76 -14.86 -12.12 -4.25
N ASP A 77 -15.05 -13.33 -3.74
CA ASP A 77 -14.16 -13.90 -2.72
C ASP A 77 -12.81 -14.22 -3.36
N SER A 78 -11.85 -13.32 -3.13
CA SER A 78 -10.51 -13.36 -3.72
C SER A 78 -9.48 -12.91 -2.69
N TYR A 79 -8.23 -13.24 -2.94
CA TYR A 79 -7.09 -12.74 -2.20
C TYR A 79 -7.09 -11.22 -2.15
N GLU A 80 -7.25 -10.55 -3.31
CA GLU A 80 -7.28 -9.08 -3.35
C GLU A 80 -8.46 -8.48 -2.58
N ARG A 81 -9.62 -9.16 -2.55
CA ARG A 81 -10.76 -8.70 -1.76
C ARG A 81 -10.46 -8.71 -0.27
N ARG A 82 -9.88 -9.81 0.24
CA ARG A 82 -9.46 -9.93 1.64
C ARG A 82 -8.36 -8.92 1.97
N ARG A 83 -7.39 -8.76 1.07
CA ARG A 83 -6.33 -7.76 1.22
C ARG A 83 -6.88 -6.34 1.27
N ALA A 84 -7.90 -6.01 0.47
CA ALA A 84 -8.56 -4.71 0.54
C ALA A 84 -9.24 -4.49 1.91
N GLU A 85 -9.86 -5.50 2.52
CA GLU A 85 -10.37 -5.38 3.89
C GLU A 85 -9.27 -5.13 4.92
N ASP A 86 -8.11 -5.80 4.79
CA ASP A 86 -6.97 -5.56 5.69
C ASP A 86 -6.42 -4.12 5.57
N LEU A 87 -6.52 -3.52 4.38
CA LEU A 87 -6.00 -2.18 4.08
C LEU A 87 -6.98 -1.04 4.41
N LYS A 88 -8.30 -1.31 4.46
CA LYS A 88 -9.34 -0.29 4.73
C LYS A 88 -9.16 0.49 6.04
N PRO A 89 -8.68 -0.11 7.16
CA PRO A 89 -8.50 0.61 8.42
C PRO A 89 -7.28 1.52 8.50
N LEU A 90 -6.41 1.56 7.47
CA LEU A 90 -5.15 2.31 7.49
C LEU A 90 -5.31 3.83 7.42
#